data_AF-A0AA96LXI3-F1
#
_entry.id   AF-A0AA96LXI3-F1
#
_cell.length_a   1.000
_cell.length_b   1.000
_cell.length_c   1.000
_cell.angle_alpha   90.00
_cell.angle_beta   90.00
_cell.angle_gamma   90.00
#
_symmetry.space_group_name_H-M   'P 1'
#
loop_
_entity.id
_entity.type
_entity.pdbx_description
1 polymer ?
#
loop_
_entity_poly.entity_id
_entity_poly.type
_entity_poly.pdbx_seq_one_letter_code
_entity_poly.pdbx_strand_id
1 'polypeptide(L)'
;MPIGVPKVPFRSPGEEDASWVDVNRLYRERLLFLGQEVDSEISNQLIGLMVYLSIEDDTKDLYLFINSPGGWVIPGVAIYDTMQFVRPDVHTICMGLAASMGSFILVGGEITKRLAFPHALFLSSCEIEEPFIMLYHQGNDPSTC
;
A
#
# COMPACT_ATOMS: atom_id res chain seq x y z
N MET A 1 27.09 5.10 -3.50
CA MET A 1 26.92 4.26 -2.29
C MET A 1 25.46 4.32 -1.92
N PRO A 2 24.72 3.20 -1.81
CA PRO A 2 23.43 3.29 -1.17
C PRO A 2 23.67 3.75 0.27
N ILE A 3 23.02 4.84 0.67
CA ILE A 3 22.94 5.24 2.07
C ILE A 3 22.28 4.05 2.80
N GLY A 4 22.99 3.48 3.78
CA GLY A 4 22.43 2.42 4.61
C GLY A 4 21.17 2.92 5.31
N VAL A 5 20.22 2.01 5.56
CA VAL A 5 19.00 2.35 6.30
C VAL A 5 19.40 2.91 7.67
N PRO A 6 18.92 4.10 8.06
CA PRO A 6 19.28 4.67 9.35
C PRO A 6 18.81 3.76 10.48
N LYS A 7 19.61 3.67 11.54
CA LYS A 7 19.28 2.92 12.76
C LYS A 7 18.81 3.88 13.84
N VAL A 8 17.74 3.48 14.51
CA VAL A 8 17.15 4.22 15.64
C VAL A 8 17.25 3.37 16.90
N PRO A 9 17.52 3.98 18.08
CA PRO A 9 17.48 3.25 19.34
C PRO A 9 16.02 2.90 19.66
N PHE A 10 15.72 1.62 19.80
CA PHE A 10 14.40 1.13 20.15
C PHE A 10 14.49 0.28 21.43
N ARG A 11 13.55 0.52 22.34
CA ARG A 11 13.45 -0.25 23.58
C ARG A 11 12.27 -1.22 23.48
N SER A 12 12.55 -2.51 23.40
CA SER A 12 11.51 -3.54 23.38
C SER A 12 10.80 -3.62 24.74
N PRO A 13 9.48 -3.88 24.77
CA PRO A 13 8.78 -4.11 26.03
C PRO A 13 9.42 -5.29 26.78
N GLY A 14 9.95 -5.03 27.98
CA GLY A 14 10.61 -6.04 28.81
C GLY A 14 12.14 -6.08 28.74
N GLU A 15 12.76 -5.25 27.89
CA GLU A 15 14.23 -5.16 27.76
C GLU A 15 14.74 -3.90 28.50
N GLU A 16 15.80 -4.04 29.30
CA GLU A 16 16.42 -2.91 30.00
C GLU A 16 17.23 -2.01 29.05
N ASP A 17 17.89 -2.62 28.06
CA ASP A 17 18.75 -1.94 27.10
C ASP A 17 18.01 -1.59 25.79
N ALA A 18 18.42 -0.49 25.16
CA ALA A 18 17.94 -0.10 23.84
C ALA A 18 18.75 -0.83 22.76
N SER A 19 18.07 -1.50 21.84
CA SER A 19 18.69 -2.11 20.66
C SER A 19 18.62 -1.14 19.48
N TRP A 20 19.67 -1.15 18.65
CA TRP A 20 19.70 -0.35 17.42
C TRP A 20 18.99 -1.09 16.30
N VAL A 21 17.80 -0.61 15.93
CA VAL A 21 16.96 -1.24 14.91
C VAL A 21 16.84 -0.34 13.68
N ASP A 22 16.76 -0.94 12.50
CA ASP A 22 16.52 -0.22 11.26
C ASP A 22 15.12 0.41 11.25
N VAL A 23 14.98 1.54 10.54
CA VAL A 23 13.67 2.20 10.34
C VAL A 23 12.66 1.28 9.62
N ASN A 24 13.11 0.19 8.99
CA ASN A 24 12.24 -0.87 8.47
C ASN A 24 11.35 -1.52 9.55
N ARG A 25 11.61 -1.28 10.85
CA ARG A 25 10.68 -1.66 11.92
C ARG A 25 9.29 -1.02 11.76
N LEU A 26 9.16 0.09 11.04
CA LEU A 26 7.87 0.71 10.74
C LEU A 26 6.89 -0.26 10.05
N TYR A 27 7.38 -1.25 9.30
CA TYR A 27 6.53 -2.28 8.70
C TYR A 27 5.81 -3.14 9.76
N ARG A 28 6.41 -3.35 10.94
CA ARG A 28 5.75 -4.05 12.07
C ARG A 28 4.63 -3.21 12.69
N GLU A 29 4.74 -1.89 12.60
CA GLU A 29 3.67 -0.96 12.96
C GLU A 29 2.63 -0.80 11.84
N ARG A 30 2.66 -1.69 10.82
CA ARG A 30 1.72 -1.73 9.69
C ARG A 30 1.78 -0.54 8.75
N LEU A 31 2.89 0.20 8.77
CA LEU A 31 3.17 1.31 7.87
C LEU A 31 3.94 0.78 6.66
N LEU A 32 3.23 0.68 5.53
CA LEU A 32 3.74 0.23 4.24
C LEU A 32 4.05 1.44 3.34
N PHE A 33 5.13 1.38 2.58
CA PHE A 33 5.59 2.50 1.73
C PHE A 33 5.79 2.07 0.29
N LEU A 34 5.07 2.72 -0.63
CA LEU A 34 5.29 2.65 -2.07
C LEU A 34 5.89 3.99 -2.53
N GLY A 35 7.21 4.12 -2.42
CA GLY A 35 7.94 5.35 -2.70
C GLY A 35 8.67 5.42 -4.06
N GLN A 36 8.42 4.45 -4.93
CA GLN A 36 9.13 4.27 -6.20
C GLN A 36 8.19 3.77 -7.29
N GLU A 37 8.73 3.53 -8.49
CA GLU A 37 7.99 2.92 -9.59
C GLU A 37 7.46 1.53 -9.22
N VAL A 38 6.26 1.19 -9.69
CA VAL A 38 5.66 -0.12 -9.47
C VAL A 38 6.31 -1.15 -10.38
N ASP A 39 7.09 -2.04 -9.79
CA ASP A 39 7.70 -3.19 -10.45
C ASP A 39 7.31 -4.51 -9.76
N SER A 40 7.75 -5.63 -10.33
CA SER A 40 7.47 -6.96 -9.77
C SER A 40 8.15 -7.22 -8.43
N GLU A 41 9.31 -6.61 -8.16
CA GLU A 41 10.07 -6.86 -6.94
C GLU A 41 9.40 -6.19 -5.74
N ILE A 42 9.10 -4.89 -5.87
CA ILE A 42 8.42 -4.09 -4.85
C ILE A 42 6.99 -4.55 -4.65
N SER A 43 6.29 -4.92 -5.74
CA SER A 43 4.95 -5.51 -5.63
C SER A 43 4.96 -6.78 -4.80
N ASN A 44 5.87 -7.73 -5.10
CA ASN A 44 5.97 -8.96 -4.32
C ASN A 44 6.32 -8.71 -2.85
N GLN A 45 7.18 -7.74 -2.56
CA GLN A 45 7.49 -7.35 -1.18
C GLN A 45 6.27 -6.78 -0.45
N LEU A 46 5.52 -5.87 -1.07
CA LEU A 46 4.30 -5.29 -0.50
C LEU A 46 3.22 -6.35 -0.28
N ILE A 47 2.99 -7.23 -1.26
CA ILE A 47 2.04 -8.34 -1.17
C ILE A 47 2.41 -9.26 0.00
N GLY A 48 3.68 -9.67 0.08
CA GLY A 48 4.16 -10.51 1.16
C GLY A 48 3.97 -9.87 2.54
N LEU A 49 4.25 -8.56 2.67
CA LEU A 49 4.04 -7.83 3.92
C LEU A 49 2.56 -7.73 4.28
N MET A 50 1.67 -7.42 3.33
CA MET A 50 0.23 -7.34 3.58
C MET A 50 -0.33 -8.68 4.06
N VAL A 51 0.03 -9.78 3.40
CA VAL A 51 -0.39 -11.13 3.79
C VAL A 51 0.18 -11.51 5.16
N TYR A 52 1.46 -11.24 5.41
CA TYR A 52 2.11 -11.52 6.69
C TYR A 52 1.42 -10.78 7.85
N LEU A 53 1.19 -9.47 7.70
CA LEU A 53 0.55 -8.65 8.72
C LEU A 53 -0.92 -9.06 8.94
N SER A 54 -1.61 -9.49 7.89
CA SER A 54 -2.97 -10.04 8.00
C SER A 54 -3.01 -11.36 8.75
N ILE A 55 -1.96 -12.19 8.69
CA ILE A 55 -1.86 -13.44 9.46
C ILE A 55 -1.52 -13.14 10.93
N GLU A 56 -0.67 -12.14 11.19
CA GLU A 56 -0.24 -11.78 12.54
C GLU A 56 -1.39 -11.23 13.39
N ASP A 57 -2.22 -10.35 12.81
CA ASP A 57 -3.42 -9.79 13.45
C ASP A 57 -4.33 -9.22 12.36
N ASP A 58 -5.53 -9.79 12.21
CA ASP A 58 -6.49 -9.42 11.17
C ASP A 58 -7.44 -8.29 11.58
N THR A 59 -7.32 -7.78 12.82
CA THR A 59 -8.18 -6.72 13.36
C THR A 59 -7.59 -5.32 13.21
N LYS A 60 -6.28 -5.24 12.97
CA LYS A 60 -5.55 -3.97 12.86
C LYS A 60 -5.36 -3.55 11.42
N ASP A 61 -5.83 -2.36 11.12
CA ASP A 61 -5.70 -1.72 9.82
C ASP A 61 -4.25 -1.60 9.32
N LEU A 62 -4.12 -1.56 7.99
CA LEU A 62 -2.86 -1.36 7.27
C LEU A 62 -2.80 0.08 6.73
N TYR A 63 -1.63 0.71 6.78
CA TYR A 63 -1.43 2.07 6.26
C TYR A 63 -0.45 2.04 5.11
N LEU A 64 -0.95 2.25 3.89
CA LEU A 64 -0.17 2.29 2.66
C LEU A 64 0.07 3.74 2.23
N PHE A 65 1.31 4.19 2.37
CA PHE A 65 1.76 5.48 1.89
C PHE A 65 2.23 5.38 0.43
N ILE A 66 1.65 6.20 -0.43
CA ILE A 66 1.87 6.14 -1.88
C ILE A 66 2.55 7.43 -2.34
N ASN A 67 3.75 7.28 -2.88
CA ASN A 67 4.51 8.29 -3.60
C ASN A 67 5.14 7.63 -4.83
N SER A 68 4.33 7.42 -5.87
CA SER A 68 4.72 6.65 -7.05
C SER A 68 4.28 7.35 -8.35
N PRO A 69 5.17 7.44 -9.35
CA PRO A 69 4.80 7.90 -10.68
C PRO A 69 4.00 6.86 -11.48
N GLY A 70 3.73 5.67 -10.91
CA GLY A 70 3.10 4.55 -11.60
C GLY A 70 4.13 3.46 -11.91
N GLY A 71 3.89 2.69 -12.97
CA GLY A 71 4.76 1.60 -13.38
C GLY A 71 3.99 0.51 -14.11
N TRP A 72 4.39 -0.74 -13.88
CA TRP A 72 3.81 -1.89 -14.54
C TRP A 72 2.40 -2.20 -14.05
N VAL A 73 1.50 -2.50 -14.99
CA VAL A 73 0.09 -2.78 -14.70
C VAL A 73 -0.07 -4.08 -13.93
N ILE A 74 0.55 -5.18 -14.38
CA ILE A 74 0.38 -6.51 -13.76
C ILE A 74 0.79 -6.53 -12.28
N PRO A 75 1.99 -6.02 -11.88
CA PRO A 75 2.36 -5.93 -10.48
C PRO A 75 1.47 -4.98 -9.67
N GLY A 76 0.97 -3.90 -10.28
CA GLY A 76 0.05 -2.98 -9.61
C GLY A 76 -1.33 -3.57 -9.36
N VAL A 77 -1.85 -4.37 -10.30
CA VAL A 77 -3.11 -5.13 -10.13
C VAL A 77 -2.93 -6.20 -9.05
N ALA A 78 -1.78 -6.89 -8.99
CA ALA A 78 -1.51 -7.86 -7.93
C ALA A 78 -1.52 -7.23 -6.52
N ILE A 79 -1.00 -6.00 -6.37
CA ILE A 79 -1.12 -5.23 -5.12
C ILE A 79 -2.59 -4.95 -4.82
N TYR A 80 -3.34 -4.45 -5.81
CA TYR A 80 -4.75 -4.14 -5.66
C TYR A 80 -5.58 -5.36 -5.22
N ASP A 81 -5.43 -6.49 -5.90
CA ASP A 81 -6.15 -7.72 -5.55
C ASP A 81 -5.79 -8.20 -4.14
N THR A 82 -4.52 -8.06 -3.74
CA THR A 82 -4.09 -8.37 -2.38
C THR A 82 -4.74 -7.44 -1.36
N MET A 83 -4.88 -6.15 -1.65
CA MET A 83 -5.58 -5.19 -0.77
C MET A 83 -7.05 -5.57 -0.57
N GLN A 84 -7.72 -6.13 -1.59
CA GLN A 84 -9.10 -6.60 -1.47
C GLN A 84 -9.19 -7.98 -0.78
N PHE A 85 -8.14 -8.80 -0.88
CA PHE A 85 -8.10 -10.15 -0.32
C PHE A 85 -7.85 -10.16 1.19
N VAL A 86 -6.98 -9.26 1.67
CA VAL A 86 -6.66 -9.19 3.10
C VAL A 86 -7.87 -8.70 3.90
N ARG A 87 -8.04 -9.23 5.12
CA ARG A 87 -9.16 -8.86 6.00
C ARG A 87 -9.03 -7.46 6.60
N PRO A 88 -7.84 -7.00 7.03
CA PRO A 88 -7.69 -5.65 7.55
C PRO A 88 -7.99 -4.58 6.49
N ASP A 89 -8.64 -3.49 6.92
CA ASP A 89 -8.86 -2.35 6.04
C ASP A 89 -7.52 -1.71 5.67
N VAL A 90 -7.32 -1.46 4.36
CA VAL A 90 -6.13 -0.78 3.85
C VAL A 90 -6.42 0.72 3.70
N HIS A 91 -5.81 1.52 4.57
CA HIS A 91 -5.78 2.98 4.46
C HIS A 91 -4.75 3.37 3.43
N THR A 92 -5.13 4.18 2.45
CA THR A 92 -4.19 4.66 1.44
C THR A 92 -3.96 6.16 1.62
N ILE A 93 -2.69 6.56 1.64
CA ILE A 93 -2.28 7.94 1.92
C ILE A 93 -1.36 8.42 0.82
N CYS A 94 -1.84 9.36 0.00
CA CYS A 94 -1.05 9.96 -1.07
C CYS A 94 -0.06 10.98 -0.51
N MET A 95 1.24 10.74 -0.73
CA MET A 95 2.35 11.62 -0.40
C MET A 95 3.05 12.06 -1.67
N GLY A 96 3.02 13.36 -2.00
CA GLY A 96 3.77 13.89 -3.14
C GLY A 96 3.10 13.61 -4.48
N LEU A 97 3.23 12.40 -5.03
CA LEU A 97 2.70 12.04 -6.35
C LEU A 97 2.05 10.65 -6.33
N ALA A 98 0.83 10.56 -6.85
CA ALA A 98 0.23 9.29 -7.25
C ALA A 98 -0.25 9.41 -8.70
N ALA A 99 0.49 8.79 -9.62
CA ALA A 99 0.19 8.81 -11.04
C ALA A 99 -0.01 7.40 -11.62
N SER A 100 -0.86 7.25 -12.63
CA SER A 100 -1.09 5.97 -13.34
C SER A 100 -1.43 4.83 -12.36
N MET A 101 -0.69 3.71 -12.35
CA MET A 101 -0.91 2.61 -11.39
C MET A 101 -0.81 3.04 -9.92
N GLY A 102 -0.04 4.09 -9.58
CA GLY A 102 -0.02 4.64 -8.22
C GLY A 102 -1.37 5.27 -7.84
N SER A 103 -2.03 5.94 -8.79
CA SER A 103 -3.38 6.50 -8.60
C SER A 103 -4.44 5.39 -8.48
N PHE A 104 -4.28 4.31 -9.24
CA PHE A 104 -5.16 3.14 -9.19
C PHE A 104 -5.10 2.44 -7.82
N ILE A 105 -3.90 2.19 -7.30
CA ILE A 105 -3.69 1.61 -5.96
C ILE A 105 -4.25 2.52 -4.88
N LEU A 106 -4.09 3.84 -5.00
CA LEU A 106 -4.65 4.81 -4.05
C LEU A 106 -6.17 4.70 -3.95
N VAL A 107 -6.87 4.59 -5.08
CA VAL A 107 -8.33 4.47 -5.13
C VAL A 107 -8.81 3.12 -4.60
N GLY A 108 -7.99 2.07 -4.71
CA GLY A 108 -8.28 0.71 -4.21
C GLY A 108 -8.26 0.55 -2.70
N GLY A 109 -7.88 1.57 -1.93
CA GLY A 109 -8.03 1.56 -0.48
C GLY A 109 -9.49 1.59 -0.01
N GLU A 110 -9.72 1.34 1.27
CA GLU A 110 -11.06 1.35 1.87
C GLU A 110 -11.72 2.72 1.68
N ILE A 111 -12.97 2.75 1.20
CA ILE A 111 -13.63 3.94 0.63
C ILE A 111 -13.58 5.14 1.58
N THR A 112 -13.72 4.89 2.87
CA THR A 112 -13.78 5.90 3.94
C THR A 112 -12.41 6.33 4.48
N LYS A 113 -11.33 5.64 4.07
CA LYS A 113 -9.98 5.70 4.66
C LYS A 113 -8.90 6.11 3.65
N ARG A 114 -9.29 6.77 2.56
CA ARG A 114 -8.39 7.30 1.52
C ARG A 114 -8.06 8.76 1.81
N LEU A 115 -6.78 9.07 1.97
CA LEU A 115 -6.28 10.40 2.34
C LEU A 115 -5.23 10.88 1.35
N ALA A 116 -5.11 12.21 1.21
CA ALA A 116 -4.05 12.84 0.43
C ALA A 116 -3.54 14.07 1.19
N PHE A 117 -2.22 14.28 1.16
CA PHE A 117 -1.65 15.51 1.71
C PHE A 117 -2.04 16.73 0.86
N PRO A 118 -2.10 17.95 1.43
CA PRO A 118 -2.58 19.15 0.73
C PRO A 118 -1.85 19.52 -0.55
N HIS A 119 -0.59 19.10 -0.70
CA HIS A 119 0.25 19.35 -1.88
C HIS A 119 0.50 18.10 -2.72
N ALA A 120 -0.21 17.00 -2.44
CA ALA A 120 -0.08 15.79 -3.22
C ALA A 120 -0.74 15.97 -4.59
N LEU A 121 -0.04 15.52 -5.64
CA LEU A 121 -0.53 15.53 -7.01
C LEU A 121 -1.10 14.15 -7.37
N PHE A 122 -2.36 14.15 -7.78
CA PHE A 122 -3.05 12.96 -8.28
C PHE A 122 -3.19 13.06 -9.79
N LEU A 123 -2.69 12.06 -10.53
CA LEU A 123 -2.78 11.99 -11.99
C LEU A 123 -3.35 10.63 -12.39
N SER A 124 -4.66 10.56 -12.60
CA SER A 124 -5.27 9.40 -13.25
C SER A 124 -4.96 9.42 -14.74
N SER A 125 -4.39 8.33 -15.26
CA SER A 125 -4.24 8.13 -16.69
C SER A 125 -5.55 7.58 -17.25
N CYS A 126 -6.13 8.27 -18.25
CA CYS A 126 -7.40 7.94 -18.89
C CYS A 126 -7.51 6.47 -19.39
N GLU A 127 -6.39 5.81 -19.68
CA GLU A 127 -6.37 4.43 -20.19
C GLU A 127 -6.75 3.34 -19.17
N ILE A 128 -6.88 3.65 -17.88
CA ILE A 128 -7.11 2.66 -16.81
C ILE A 128 -8.55 2.67 -16.27
N GLU A 129 -9.31 3.76 -16.45
CA GLU A 129 -10.65 3.90 -15.85
C GLU A 129 -11.73 3.06 -16.55
N GLU A 130 -11.74 3.00 -17.88
CA GLU A 130 -12.90 2.48 -18.64
C GLU A 130 -13.08 0.95 -18.60
N PRO A 131 -12.06 0.09 -18.80
CA PRO A 131 -12.29 -1.36 -18.82
C PRO A 131 -12.36 -1.99 -17.42
N PHE A 132 -11.66 -1.44 -16.42
CA PHE A 132 -11.51 -2.10 -15.11
C PHE A 132 -12.61 -1.74 -14.10
N ILE A 133 -13.08 -0.47 -14.07
CA ILE A 133 -14.17 -0.06 -13.18
C ILE A 133 -15.49 -0.73 -13.60
N MET A 134 -15.72 -0.90 -14.91
CA MET A 134 -16.88 -1.63 -15.45
C MET A 134 -16.90 -3.10 -15.04
N LEU A 135 -15.74 -3.78 -15.01
CA LEU A 135 -15.65 -5.17 -14.57
C LEU A 135 -15.86 -5.32 -13.06
N TYR A 136 -15.37 -4.38 -12.26
CA TYR A 136 -15.56 -4.40 -10.80
C TYR A 136 -17.00 -4.08 -10.39
N HIS A 137 -17.69 -3.15 -11.07
CA HIS A 137 -19.11 -2.90 -10.81
C HIS A 137 -20.00 -4.09 -11.20
N GLN A 138 -19.69 -4.81 -12.29
CA GLN A 138 -20.45 -6.00 -12.67
C GLN A 138 -20.31 -7.17 -11.68
N GLY A 139 -19.18 -7.26 -10.96
CA GLY A 139 -18.92 -8.31 -9.98
C GLY A 139 -19.51 -8.09 -8.59
N ASN A 140 -19.89 -6.85 -8.25
CA ASN A 140 -20.34 -6.48 -6.90
C ASN A 140 -21.80 -6.01 -6.84
N ASP A 141 -22.55 -6.12 -7.94
CA ASP A 141 -24.01 -5.94 -7.95
C ASP A 141 -24.69 -7.23 -7.41
N PRO A 142 -25.42 -7.17 -6.28
CA PRO A 142 -26.13 -8.32 -5.73
C PRO A 142 -27.34 -8.77 -6.59
N SER A 143 -27.56 -8.15 -7.74
CA SER A 143 -28.66 -8.46 -8.68
C SER A 143 -28.27 -9.39 -9.84
N THR A 144 -27.03 -9.89 -9.89
CA THR A 144 -26.54 -10.74 -10.99
C THR A 144 -26.49 -12.24 -10.66
N CYS A 145 -27.22 -12.69 -9.64
CA CYS A 145 -27.58 -14.11 -9.45
C CYS A 145 -29.00 -14.40 -9.96
#